data_AF-A0A1F6S2Y6-F1
#
_entry.id   AF-A0A1F6S2Y6-F1
#
_cell.length_a   1.000
_cell.length_b   1.000
_cell.length_c   1.000
_cell.angle_alpha   90.00
_cell.angle_beta   90.00
_cell.angle_gamma   90.00
#
_symmetry.space_group_name_H-M   'P 1'
#
loop_
_entity.id
_entity.type
_entity.pdbx_description
1 polymer ?
#
loop_
_entity_poly.entity_id
_entity_poly.type
_entity_poly.pdbx_seq_one_letter_code
_entity_poly.pdbx_strand_id
1 'polypeptide(L)'
;MKNNKKIDDRLLKNLLIIVIILSFVVGIVCFFKSRVSVDLSKTSARSSANSTATSGSVWTALKQKGLQGDHFTLNVHGKKSNFNKSDCTATPDPVTGEYGNNVFIPSNSDQSSEANQIIMSSGNAKGKFASTNPIFGVRDTCTAAFDGDAAEMVIPPNEKGYYVVARVLGKPTNNPQLQLQGDLMWVQDENGNDLLVLGLVTDNGFQTPTTTLTRTKGKVNGVDISGLFAWNGSVCYFNPQNYCYDSANQFICTNTSMCCQDTDLNGVYDSCVAPTLAADGTQTCATGYQLTSLACRDYENEWVFNIGDFVGYMWDTYTDGDFKLANVRFYPIK
;
A
#
# COMPACT_ATOMS: atom_id res chain seq x y z
N MET A 1 -51.99 9.59 49.66
CA MET A 1 -51.81 9.50 48.19
C MET A 1 -50.35 9.26 47.88
N LYS A 2 -49.94 8.00 47.60
CA LYS A 2 -48.70 7.68 46.87
C LYS A 2 -48.90 6.33 46.18
N ASN A 3 -49.19 6.36 44.88
CA ASN A 3 -49.22 5.18 44.02
C ASN A 3 -47.86 5.01 43.36
N ASN A 4 -47.13 3.97 43.77
CA ASN A 4 -45.93 3.48 43.10
C ASN A 4 -46.33 2.73 41.82
N LYS A 5 -45.89 3.25 40.66
CA LYS A 5 -46.04 2.57 39.37
C LYS A 5 -44.88 1.58 39.22
N LYS A 6 -45.18 0.27 39.27
CA LYS A 6 -44.25 -0.80 38.88
C LYS A 6 -43.89 -0.61 37.41
N ILE A 7 -42.62 -0.38 37.13
CA ILE A 7 -42.07 -0.39 35.77
C ILE A 7 -41.88 -1.85 35.37
N ASP A 8 -42.38 -2.19 34.19
CA ASP A 8 -42.49 -3.55 33.67
C ASP A 8 -41.09 -4.09 33.28
N ASP A 9 -40.69 -5.21 33.88
CA ASP A 9 -39.33 -5.77 33.81
C ASP A 9 -38.92 -6.19 32.38
N ARG A 10 -39.91 -6.39 31.50
CA ARG A 10 -39.69 -6.64 30.07
C ARG A 10 -39.22 -5.40 29.30
N LEU A 11 -39.67 -4.21 29.69
CA LEU A 11 -39.23 -2.95 29.09
C LEU A 11 -37.76 -2.66 29.46
N LEU A 12 -37.36 -2.98 30.69
CA LEU A 12 -35.99 -2.78 31.15
C LEU A 12 -35.00 -3.72 30.44
N LYS A 13 -35.37 -4.99 30.22
CA LYS A 13 -34.55 -5.96 29.47
C LYS A 13 -34.39 -5.59 28.00
N ASN A 14 -35.46 -5.15 27.34
CA ASN A 14 -35.39 -4.71 25.94
C ASN A 14 -34.57 -3.43 25.79
N LEU A 15 -34.65 -2.50 26.75
CA LEU A 15 -33.80 -1.30 26.75
C LEU A 15 -32.31 -1.65 26.93
N LEU A 16 -32.00 -2.62 27.80
CA LEU A 16 -30.62 -3.06 28.04
C LEU A 16 -30.02 -3.75 26.80
N ILE A 17 -30.79 -4.56 26.09
CA ILE A 17 -30.35 -5.21 24.84
C ILE A 17 -30.11 -4.17 23.74
N ILE A 18 -30.99 -3.17 23.62
CA ILE A 18 -30.80 -2.07 22.65
C ILE A 18 -29.56 -1.24 22.98
N VAL A 19 -29.28 -0.96 24.25
CA VAL A 19 -28.07 -0.24 24.68
C VAL A 19 -26.80 -1.05 24.39
N ILE A 20 -26.82 -2.37 24.60
CA ILE A 20 -25.67 -3.24 24.29
C ILE A 20 -25.41 -3.32 22.79
N ILE A 21 -26.46 -3.43 21.97
CA ILE A 21 -26.34 -3.45 20.50
C ILE A 21 -25.85 -2.08 19.99
N LEU A 22 -26.36 -0.95 20.52
CA LEU A 22 -25.85 0.37 20.17
C LEU A 22 -24.38 0.55 20.57
N SER A 23 -23.97 0.00 21.73
CA SER A 23 -22.58 0.06 22.20
C SER A 23 -21.63 -0.74 21.30
N PHE A 24 -22.07 -1.90 20.80
CA PHE A 24 -21.31 -2.71 19.85
C PHE A 24 -21.22 -2.04 18.47
N VAL A 25 -22.29 -1.39 17.99
CA VAL A 25 -22.28 -0.67 16.71
C VAL A 25 -21.40 0.59 16.79
N VAL A 26 -21.42 1.32 17.91
CA VAL A 26 -20.50 2.46 18.13
C VAL A 26 -19.05 1.99 18.28
N GLY A 27 -18.80 0.84 18.94
CA GLY A 27 -17.47 0.25 19.04
C GLY A 27 -16.88 -0.17 17.68
N ILE A 28 -17.71 -0.72 16.78
CA ILE A 28 -17.28 -1.13 15.43
C ILE A 28 -17.05 0.09 14.52
N VAL A 29 -17.84 1.16 14.67
CA VAL A 29 -17.64 2.41 13.90
C VAL A 29 -16.42 3.21 14.40
N CYS A 30 -16.05 3.07 15.69
CA CYS A 30 -14.83 3.68 16.23
C CYS A 30 -13.55 2.88 15.90
N PHE A 31 -13.64 1.57 15.63
CA PHE A 31 -12.45 0.74 15.35
C PHE A 31 -11.84 0.96 13.96
N PHE A 32 -12.50 1.69 13.06
CA PHE A 32 -11.98 1.99 11.71
C PHE A 32 -11.50 3.44 11.52
N LYS A 33 -11.34 4.22 12.60
CA LYS A 33 -11.03 5.66 12.47
C LYS A 33 -9.92 6.18 13.38
N SER A 34 -8.88 5.40 13.56
CA SER A 34 -7.57 5.91 14.00
C SER A 34 -6.56 5.82 12.86
N ARG A 35 -6.85 6.51 11.74
CA ARG A 35 -5.77 7.06 10.91
C ARG A 35 -5.33 8.36 11.57
N VAL A 36 -4.05 8.43 11.94
CA VAL A 36 -3.38 9.63 12.44
C VAL A 36 -3.74 10.81 11.51
N SER A 37 -4.66 11.64 11.95
CA SER A 37 -5.06 12.87 11.26
C SER A 37 -4.17 13.99 11.79
N VAL A 38 -3.12 14.32 11.05
CA VAL A 38 -2.40 15.58 11.24
C VAL A 38 -3.23 16.65 10.52
N ASP A 39 -3.91 17.49 11.30
CA ASP A 39 -4.73 18.59 10.81
C ASP A 39 -3.85 19.70 10.24
N LEU A 40 -3.82 19.83 8.91
CA LEU A 40 -3.18 20.92 8.18
C LEU A 40 -4.22 21.57 7.27
N SER A 41 -5.02 22.45 7.86
CA SER A 41 -5.88 23.38 7.14
C SER A 41 -5.03 24.29 6.26
N LYS A 42 -5.03 24.08 4.94
CA LYS A 42 -4.92 25.11 3.88
C LYS A 42 -5.08 24.47 2.51
N THR A 43 -6.16 24.85 1.83
CA THR A 43 -6.42 24.61 0.40
C THR A 43 -5.25 25.10 -0.48
N SER A 44 -4.57 24.20 -1.20
CA SER A 44 -3.77 24.54 -2.38
C SER A 44 -3.39 23.29 -3.20
N ALA A 45 -2.94 23.51 -4.44
CA ALA A 45 -3.14 22.69 -5.62
C ALA A 45 -2.28 21.41 -5.75
N ARG A 46 -2.94 20.37 -6.30
CA ARG A 46 -2.41 19.05 -6.70
C ARG A 46 -1.36 19.20 -7.80
N SER A 47 -0.07 18.96 -7.50
CA SER A 47 0.97 18.83 -8.53
C SER A 47 1.19 17.35 -8.86
N SER A 48 0.75 16.94 -10.04
CA SER A 48 1.05 15.62 -10.59
C SER A 48 2.45 15.63 -11.21
N ALA A 49 3.31 14.69 -10.84
CA ALA A 49 4.48 14.35 -11.64
C ALA A 49 4.00 13.72 -12.96
N ASN A 50 3.72 14.55 -13.96
CA ASN A 50 3.21 14.11 -15.25
C ASN A 50 4.38 13.59 -16.10
N SER A 51 4.74 12.31 -15.97
CA SER A 51 5.78 11.69 -16.81
C SER A 51 5.25 11.42 -18.22
N THR A 52 5.37 12.40 -19.11
CA THR A 52 4.99 12.23 -20.53
C THR A 52 6.13 11.54 -21.29
N ALA A 53 6.34 10.24 -21.07
CA ALA A 53 7.36 9.47 -21.78
C ALA A 53 6.89 9.11 -23.21
N THR A 54 7.54 9.66 -24.24
CA THR A 54 7.28 9.33 -25.64
C THR A 54 7.96 8.02 -26.07
N SER A 55 7.19 6.93 -26.21
CA SER A 55 7.40 5.84 -27.20
C SER A 55 8.82 5.34 -27.52
N GLY A 56 9.61 6.13 -28.27
CA GLY A 56 10.97 5.82 -28.67
C GLY A 56 11.98 5.93 -27.52
N SER A 57 11.66 6.70 -26.48
CA SER A 57 12.50 6.87 -25.29
C SER A 57 12.56 5.61 -24.44
N VAL A 58 11.42 4.94 -24.21
CA VAL A 58 11.34 3.78 -23.30
C VAL A 58 12.12 2.58 -23.81
N TRP A 59 11.98 2.22 -25.09
CA TRP A 59 12.74 1.11 -25.66
C TRP A 59 14.24 1.41 -25.66
N THR A 60 14.62 2.65 -26.01
CA THR A 60 16.02 3.08 -25.97
C THR A 60 16.58 3.04 -24.55
N ALA A 61 15.80 3.48 -23.55
CA ALA A 61 16.17 3.43 -22.14
C ALA A 61 16.34 1.98 -21.65
N LEU A 62 15.42 1.07 -22.00
CA LEU A 62 15.56 -0.36 -21.73
C LEU A 62 16.85 -0.92 -22.34
N LYS A 63 17.18 -0.53 -23.58
CA LYS A 63 18.44 -0.97 -24.23
C LYS A 63 19.66 -0.45 -23.51
N GLN A 64 19.69 0.85 -23.21
CA GLN A 64 20.79 1.50 -22.50
C GLN A 64 21.00 0.90 -21.11
N LYS A 65 19.93 0.49 -20.43
CA LYS A 65 19.97 -0.15 -19.12
C LYS A 65 20.22 -1.67 -19.18
N GLY A 66 20.31 -2.27 -20.37
CA GLY A 66 20.51 -3.72 -20.54
C GLY A 66 19.31 -4.59 -20.15
N LEU A 67 18.11 -4.02 -20.06
CA LEU A 67 16.89 -4.65 -19.52
C LEU A 67 16.00 -5.28 -20.62
N GLN A 68 16.59 -5.89 -21.66
CA GLN A 68 15.86 -6.33 -22.86
C GLN A 68 15.36 -7.80 -22.83
N GLY A 69 15.44 -8.49 -21.69
CA GLY A 69 15.09 -9.92 -21.57
C GLY A 69 13.96 -10.18 -20.58
N ASP A 70 14.33 -10.76 -19.45
CA ASP A 70 13.41 -11.26 -18.43
C ASP A 70 12.62 -10.13 -17.77
N HIS A 71 11.30 -10.33 -17.70
CA HIS A 71 10.39 -9.41 -17.03
C HIS A 71 9.17 -10.17 -16.52
N PHE A 72 8.63 -9.70 -15.41
CA PHE A 72 7.31 -10.13 -14.96
C PHE A 72 6.25 -9.26 -15.60
N THR A 73 5.09 -9.85 -15.86
CA THR A 73 4.01 -9.17 -16.55
C THR A 73 2.74 -9.28 -15.74
N LEU A 74 2.10 -8.15 -15.41
CA LEU A 74 0.75 -8.07 -14.87
C LEU A 74 -0.20 -7.57 -15.97
N ASN A 75 -1.35 -8.21 -16.10
CA ASN A 75 -2.43 -7.83 -17.00
C ASN A 75 -3.62 -7.32 -16.19
N VAL A 76 -4.00 -6.06 -16.40
CA VAL A 76 -5.15 -5.45 -15.73
C VAL A 76 -6.30 -5.35 -16.73
N HIS A 77 -7.38 -6.09 -16.51
CA HIS A 77 -8.51 -6.21 -17.41
C HIS A 77 -9.69 -5.39 -16.92
N GLY A 78 -10.22 -4.51 -17.77
CA GLY A 78 -11.47 -3.81 -17.52
C GLY A 78 -12.68 -4.68 -17.84
N LYS A 79 -13.50 -4.99 -16.83
CA LYS A 79 -14.70 -5.82 -16.93
C LYS A 79 -15.96 -5.06 -16.53
N LYS A 80 -17.09 -5.41 -17.16
CA LYS A 80 -18.39 -4.81 -16.82
C LYS A 80 -18.88 -5.32 -15.47
N SER A 81 -19.84 -4.62 -14.85
CA SER A 81 -20.39 -4.98 -13.53
C SER A 81 -21.04 -6.37 -13.45
N ASN A 82 -21.43 -6.97 -14.58
CA ASN A 82 -21.97 -8.33 -14.65
C ASN A 82 -20.89 -9.41 -14.85
N PHE A 83 -19.63 -9.09 -14.56
CA PHE A 83 -18.53 -10.05 -14.58
C PHE A 83 -18.77 -11.15 -13.55
N ASN A 84 -18.41 -12.39 -13.91
CA ASN A 84 -18.72 -13.53 -13.08
C ASN A 84 -17.69 -13.66 -11.95
N LYS A 85 -18.16 -13.58 -10.70
CA LYS A 85 -17.31 -13.74 -9.51
C LYS A 85 -16.60 -15.10 -9.45
N SER A 86 -17.11 -16.14 -10.11
CA SER A 86 -16.40 -17.43 -10.16
C SER A 86 -15.08 -17.37 -10.92
N ASP A 87 -14.87 -16.34 -11.75
CA ASP A 87 -13.63 -16.10 -12.48
C ASP A 87 -12.59 -15.34 -11.64
N CYS A 88 -12.95 -14.96 -10.40
CA CYS A 88 -12.08 -14.23 -9.46
C CYS A 88 -11.12 -15.13 -8.66
N THR A 89 -11.24 -16.45 -8.78
CA THR A 89 -10.38 -17.38 -8.03
C THR A 89 -8.99 -17.48 -8.66
N ALA A 90 -7.95 -17.10 -7.92
CA ALA A 90 -6.59 -17.45 -8.30
C ALA A 90 -6.27 -18.88 -7.87
N THR A 91 -6.07 -19.77 -8.85
CA THR A 91 -5.56 -21.12 -8.57
C THR A 91 -4.13 -21.20 -9.04
N PRO A 92 -3.16 -21.55 -8.17
CA PRO A 92 -1.80 -21.76 -8.62
C PRO A 92 -1.74 -22.99 -9.53
N ASP A 93 -0.83 -22.98 -10.49
CA ASP A 93 -0.54 -24.14 -11.31
C ASP A 93 -0.13 -25.33 -10.40
N PRO A 94 -0.76 -26.50 -10.55
CA PRO A 94 -0.53 -27.63 -9.65
C PRO A 94 0.86 -28.26 -9.79
N VAL A 95 1.61 -27.93 -10.86
CA VAL A 95 2.95 -28.45 -11.14
C VAL A 95 4.01 -27.42 -10.78
N THR A 96 3.84 -26.16 -11.18
CA THR A 96 4.85 -25.10 -10.94
C THR A 96 4.60 -24.32 -9.65
N GLY A 97 3.39 -24.37 -9.10
CA GLY A 97 2.97 -23.54 -7.97
C GLY A 97 2.80 -22.06 -8.34
N GLU A 98 2.94 -21.72 -9.63
CA GLU A 98 2.88 -20.33 -10.11
C GLU A 98 1.44 -19.85 -10.21
N TYR A 99 1.20 -18.63 -9.75
CA TYR A 99 -0.07 -17.96 -9.94
C TYR A 99 -0.14 -17.30 -11.32
N GLY A 100 -1.36 -17.14 -11.82
CA GLY A 100 -1.62 -16.36 -13.03
C GLY A 100 -1.24 -14.89 -12.85
N ASN A 101 -1.37 -14.12 -13.92
CA ASN A 101 -0.96 -12.72 -13.95
C ASN A 101 -2.06 -11.75 -14.36
N ASN A 102 -3.32 -12.14 -14.17
CA ASN A 102 -4.47 -11.34 -14.56
C ASN A 102 -5.16 -10.80 -13.30
N VAL A 103 -5.41 -9.50 -13.30
CA VAL A 103 -6.30 -8.82 -12.36
C VAL A 103 -7.48 -8.24 -13.14
N PHE A 104 -8.67 -8.34 -12.57
CA PHE A 104 -9.92 -7.83 -13.12
C PHE A 104 -10.38 -6.64 -12.29
N ILE A 105 -10.55 -5.50 -12.95
CA ILE A 105 -11.10 -4.28 -12.38
C ILE A 105 -12.37 -3.89 -13.14
N PRO A 106 -13.32 -3.17 -12.52
CA PRO A 106 -14.41 -2.54 -13.22
C PRO A 106 -13.89 -1.69 -14.38
N SER A 107 -14.54 -1.80 -15.54
CA SER A 107 -14.20 -0.98 -16.70
C SER A 107 -14.65 0.47 -16.54
N ASN A 108 -15.61 0.71 -15.64
CA ASN A 108 -16.06 2.02 -15.19
C ASN A 108 -15.97 2.04 -13.66
N SER A 109 -15.30 3.03 -13.11
CA SER A 109 -15.09 3.15 -11.67
C SER A 109 -15.01 4.60 -11.27
N ASP A 110 -15.70 5.01 -10.22
CA ASP A 110 -15.52 6.35 -9.65
C ASP A 110 -14.27 6.39 -8.75
N GLN A 111 -13.66 7.57 -8.59
CA GLN A 111 -12.43 7.78 -7.80
C GLN A 111 -12.60 7.55 -6.28
N SER A 112 -13.80 7.20 -5.80
CA SER A 112 -14.16 7.24 -4.38
C SER A 112 -14.54 5.90 -3.76
N SER A 113 -14.21 4.79 -4.40
CA SER A 113 -14.53 3.46 -3.84
C SER A 113 -13.27 2.65 -3.62
N GLU A 114 -13.11 2.11 -2.41
CA GLU A 114 -12.20 1.00 -2.05
C GLU A 114 -12.38 -0.24 -2.95
N ALA A 115 -13.38 -0.21 -3.84
CA ALA A 115 -13.74 -1.25 -4.78
C ALA A 115 -12.68 -1.56 -5.87
N ASN A 116 -11.67 -0.71 -6.09
CA ASN A 116 -10.73 -0.83 -7.23
C ASN A 116 -9.26 -0.82 -6.82
N GLN A 117 -8.94 -1.55 -5.76
CA GLN A 117 -7.61 -1.63 -5.18
C GLN A 117 -6.86 -2.87 -5.63
N ILE A 118 -5.58 -2.68 -5.99
CA ILE A 118 -4.63 -3.76 -6.26
C ILE A 118 -3.50 -3.64 -5.24
N ILE A 119 -3.43 -4.59 -4.31
CA ILE A 119 -2.38 -4.70 -3.32
C ILE A 119 -1.24 -5.53 -3.92
N MET A 120 -0.04 -4.97 -3.85
CA MET A 120 1.21 -5.62 -4.17
C MET A 120 2.01 -5.82 -2.90
N SER A 121 2.46 -7.03 -2.66
CA SER A 121 3.39 -7.34 -1.59
C SER A 121 4.73 -7.82 -2.14
N SER A 122 5.80 -7.38 -1.50
CA SER A 122 7.17 -7.82 -1.76
C SER A 122 8.02 -7.52 -0.53
N GLY A 123 9.31 -7.83 -0.58
CA GLY A 123 10.22 -7.60 0.52
C GLY A 123 11.60 -7.20 0.07
N ASN A 124 12.48 -6.97 1.04
CA ASN A 124 13.90 -6.79 0.77
C ASN A 124 14.52 -8.13 0.36
N ALA A 125 15.35 -8.13 -0.69
CA ALA A 125 16.06 -9.33 -1.16
C ALA A 125 17.13 -9.87 -0.19
N LYS A 126 17.39 -9.16 0.90
CA LYS A 126 18.27 -9.59 2.01
C LYS A 126 17.49 -9.98 3.27
N GLY A 127 16.19 -9.69 3.32
CA GLY A 127 15.33 -9.95 4.46
C GLY A 127 14.99 -11.43 4.61
N LYS A 128 14.40 -11.81 5.74
CA LYS A 128 13.93 -13.20 5.98
C LYS A 128 12.97 -13.68 4.90
N PHE A 129 12.12 -12.76 4.40
CA PHE A 129 11.16 -13.03 3.32
C PHE A 129 11.82 -13.25 1.96
N ALA A 130 13.10 -12.89 1.78
CA ALA A 130 13.84 -13.14 0.54
C ALA A 130 14.05 -14.64 0.26
N SER A 131 14.28 -15.42 1.30
CA SER A 131 14.60 -16.85 1.20
C SER A 131 13.39 -17.74 0.87
N THR A 132 12.17 -17.21 1.00
CA THR A 132 10.92 -17.94 0.75
C THR A 132 10.53 -18.01 -0.73
N ASN A 133 11.37 -17.50 -1.66
CA ASN A 133 11.09 -17.43 -3.11
C ASN A 133 9.63 -17.04 -3.40
N PRO A 134 9.21 -15.80 -3.11
CA PRO A 134 7.89 -15.37 -3.55
C PRO A 134 7.86 -15.44 -5.08
N ILE A 135 7.13 -16.44 -5.58
CA ILE A 135 6.86 -16.62 -7.00
C ILE A 135 5.99 -15.44 -7.43
N PHE A 136 6.38 -14.76 -8.51
CA PHE A 136 5.56 -13.71 -9.09
C PHE A 136 4.17 -14.26 -9.38
N GLY A 137 3.14 -13.54 -8.97
CA GLY A 137 1.80 -13.84 -9.45
C GLY A 137 0.70 -13.25 -8.59
N VAL A 138 -0.51 -13.38 -9.12
CA VAL A 138 -1.74 -12.80 -8.59
C VAL A 138 -2.44 -13.83 -7.72
N ARG A 139 -2.55 -13.56 -6.42
CA ARG A 139 -3.18 -14.43 -5.41
C ARG A 139 -4.67 -14.17 -5.27
N ASP A 140 -5.10 -12.96 -5.56
CA ASP A 140 -6.50 -12.60 -5.74
C ASP A 140 -6.66 -11.83 -7.05
N THR A 141 -7.46 -12.37 -7.96
CA THR A 141 -7.58 -11.84 -9.32
C THR A 141 -8.62 -10.73 -9.45
N CYS A 142 -9.44 -10.45 -8.45
CA CYS A 142 -10.50 -9.47 -8.54
C CYS A 142 -10.36 -8.39 -7.48
N THR A 143 -10.89 -7.21 -7.79
CA THR A 143 -10.99 -6.13 -6.81
C THR A 143 -12.34 -6.17 -6.11
N ALA A 144 -12.44 -5.39 -5.02
CA ALA A 144 -13.58 -5.46 -4.11
C ALA A 144 -14.93 -5.12 -4.76
N ALA A 145 -14.92 -4.48 -5.93
CA ALA A 145 -16.09 -4.30 -6.78
C ALA A 145 -16.76 -5.61 -7.24
N PHE A 146 -16.01 -6.70 -7.36
CA PHE A 146 -16.52 -7.97 -7.86
C PHE A 146 -16.74 -9.00 -6.75
N ASP A 147 -15.86 -9.07 -5.77
CA ASP A 147 -15.91 -10.08 -4.71
C ASP A 147 -15.85 -9.56 -3.28
N GLY A 148 -15.57 -8.29 -3.08
CA GLY A 148 -15.52 -7.64 -1.77
C GLY A 148 -14.12 -7.46 -1.20
N ASP A 149 -13.10 -8.06 -1.81
CA ASP A 149 -11.71 -8.01 -1.36
C ASP A 149 -10.81 -7.34 -2.41
N ALA A 150 -9.70 -6.72 -1.99
CA ALA A 150 -8.77 -6.11 -2.94
C ALA A 150 -8.00 -7.19 -3.72
N ALA A 151 -7.68 -6.91 -4.99
CA ALA A 151 -6.86 -7.82 -5.76
C ALA A 151 -5.46 -7.87 -5.14
N GLU A 152 -4.86 -9.04 -5.03
CA GLU A 152 -3.57 -9.21 -4.36
C GLU A 152 -2.58 -9.87 -5.31
N MET A 153 -1.36 -9.35 -5.34
CA MET A 153 -0.25 -9.98 -6.06
C MET A 153 1.06 -9.86 -5.30
N VAL A 154 1.98 -10.76 -5.64
CA VAL A 154 3.32 -10.77 -5.06
C VAL A 154 4.34 -10.51 -6.15
N ILE A 155 5.32 -9.66 -5.85
CA ILE A 155 6.47 -9.38 -6.70
C ILE A 155 7.71 -9.97 -6.04
N PRO A 156 8.57 -10.70 -6.77
CA PRO A 156 9.82 -11.19 -6.19
C PRO A 156 10.71 -10.04 -5.69
N PRO A 157 11.43 -10.21 -4.58
CA PRO A 157 12.29 -9.16 -4.06
C PRO A 157 13.46 -8.89 -5.00
N ASN A 158 13.88 -7.63 -5.12
CA ASN A 158 15.06 -7.24 -5.89
C ASN A 158 15.76 -6.05 -5.21
N GLU A 159 17.04 -6.22 -4.84
CA GLU A 159 17.81 -5.18 -4.13
C GLU A 159 17.88 -3.84 -4.86
N LYS A 160 17.82 -3.83 -6.19
CA LYS A 160 17.87 -2.63 -7.03
C LYS A 160 16.49 -2.22 -7.54
N GLY A 161 15.44 -2.93 -7.14
CA GLY A 161 14.08 -2.73 -7.61
C GLY A 161 13.85 -3.12 -9.06
N TYR A 162 12.82 -2.51 -9.64
CA TYR A 162 12.36 -2.81 -11.00
C TYR A 162 12.23 -1.55 -11.83
N TYR A 163 12.58 -1.65 -13.11
CA TYR A 163 12.14 -0.67 -14.09
C TYR A 163 10.75 -1.06 -14.59
N VAL A 164 9.76 -0.21 -14.39
CA VAL A 164 8.35 -0.56 -14.63
C VAL A 164 7.78 0.20 -15.80
N VAL A 165 7.26 -0.56 -16.76
CA VAL A 165 6.65 -0.01 -17.97
C VAL A 165 5.20 -0.45 -18.05
N ALA A 166 4.29 0.51 -18.16
CA ALA A 166 2.87 0.27 -18.33
C ALA A 166 2.38 0.67 -19.72
N ARG A 167 1.33 -0.01 -20.18
CA ARG A 167 0.76 0.17 -21.50
C ARG A 167 -0.72 -0.17 -21.50
N VAL A 168 -1.57 0.72 -22.00
CA VAL A 168 -3.00 0.40 -22.25
C VAL A 168 -3.16 -0.29 -23.62
N LEU A 169 -3.76 -1.47 -23.62
CA LEU A 169 -4.05 -2.33 -24.78
C LEU A 169 -5.57 -2.36 -25.08
N GLY A 170 -5.97 -2.74 -26.29
CA GLY A 170 -7.38 -2.87 -26.72
C GLY A 170 -7.63 -2.27 -28.10
N LYS A 171 -8.87 -1.93 -28.48
CA LYS A 171 -9.18 -0.96 -29.57
C LYS A 171 -9.64 0.37 -28.93
N PRO A 172 -9.27 1.55 -29.45
CA PRO A 172 -9.62 2.79 -28.76
C PRO A 172 -11.12 3.00 -28.95
N THR A 173 -11.87 3.00 -27.85
CA THR A 173 -13.19 3.62 -27.77
C THR A 173 -13.01 4.89 -26.94
N ASN A 174 -13.28 6.05 -27.54
CA ASN A 174 -13.28 7.37 -26.89
C ASN A 174 -12.15 7.70 -25.88
N ASN A 175 -10.90 7.35 -26.18
CA ASN A 175 -9.69 7.63 -25.37
C ASN A 175 -9.70 6.95 -23.98
N PRO A 176 -9.66 5.61 -23.90
CA PRO A 176 -9.78 4.91 -22.62
C PRO A 176 -8.60 5.26 -21.70
N GLN A 177 -8.91 5.44 -20.42
CA GLN A 177 -7.97 5.82 -19.38
C GLN A 177 -7.87 4.77 -18.28
N LEU A 178 -6.65 4.56 -17.79
CA LEU A 178 -6.36 3.90 -16.53
C LEU A 178 -5.48 4.84 -15.71
N GLN A 179 -6.03 5.36 -14.62
CA GLN A 179 -5.24 6.10 -13.64
C GLN A 179 -4.82 5.14 -12.53
N LEU A 180 -3.57 5.24 -12.12
CA LEU A 180 -2.97 4.50 -11.01
C LEU A 180 -2.49 5.51 -9.97
N GLN A 181 -2.91 5.35 -8.73
CA GLN A 181 -2.42 6.10 -7.60
C GLN A 181 -1.78 5.15 -6.61
N GLY A 182 -0.54 5.41 -6.25
CA GLY A 182 0.25 4.61 -5.33
C GLY A 182 0.06 5.04 -3.88
N ASP A 183 -0.11 4.07 -2.99
CA ASP A 183 -0.11 4.30 -1.56
C ASP A 183 0.66 3.19 -0.81
N LEU A 184 1.32 3.56 0.27
CA LEU A 184 2.05 2.62 1.11
C LEU A 184 1.11 2.12 2.21
N MET A 185 0.92 0.81 2.29
CA MET A 185 -0.05 0.21 3.22
C MET A 185 0.58 -0.20 4.53
N TRP A 186 1.64 -1.01 4.45
CA TRP A 186 2.37 -1.51 5.62
C TRP A 186 3.82 -1.76 5.27
N VAL A 187 4.68 -1.66 6.28
CA VAL A 187 6.10 -1.98 6.22
C VAL A 187 6.40 -2.77 7.49
N GLN A 188 6.98 -3.95 7.33
CA GLN A 188 7.22 -4.88 8.41
C GLN A 188 8.69 -5.27 8.47
N ASP A 189 9.14 -5.68 9.66
CA ASP A 189 10.43 -6.33 9.86
C ASP A 189 10.36 -7.86 9.63
N GLU A 190 11.50 -8.52 9.76
CA GLU A 190 11.71 -9.96 9.61
C GLU A 190 10.90 -10.83 10.59
N ASN A 191 10.36 -10.22 11.64
CA ASN A 191 9.51 -10.89 12.63
C ASN A 191 8.03 -10.59 12.42
N GLY A 192 7.69 -9.75 11.43
CA GLY A 192 6.33 -9.33 11.12
C GLY A 192 5.85 -8.15 11.98
N ASN A 193 6.74 -7.44 12.66
CA ASN A 193 6.38 -6.25 13.41
C ASN A 193 6.23 -5.07 12.45
N ASP A 194 5.15 -4.30 12.60
CA ASP A 194 4.96 -3.08 11.84
C ASP A 194 6.01 -2.03 12.21
N LEU A 195 6.63 -1.45 11.20
CA LEU A 195 7.60 -0.38 11.34
C LEU A 195 6.91 0.96 11.35
N LEU A 196 7.48 1.91 12.10
CA LEU A 196 7.04 3.28 12.02
C LEU A 196 7.56 3.91 10.73
N VAL A 197 6.65 4.41 9.90
CA VAL A 197 6.97 5.03 8.62
C VAL A 197 6.56 6.49 8.62
N LEU A 198 7.49 7.35 8.20
CA LEU A 198 7.24 8.75 7.90
C LEU A 198 7.52 8.99 6.43
N GLY A 199 6.47 9.17 5.63
CA GLY A 199 6.60 9.53 4.21
C GLY A 199 7.02 10.99 4.00
N LEU A 200 7.31 11.36 2.76
CA LEU A 200 7.59 12.74 2.38
C LEU A 200 6.35 13.63 2.61
N VAL A 201 6.45 14.49 3.62
CA VAL A 201 5.46 15.53 3.93
C VAL A 201 5.86 16.82 3.20
N THR A 202 4.98 17.28 2.32
CA THR A 202 5.09 18.60 1.67
C THR A 202 4.13 19.57 2.34
N ASP A 203 4.21 20.86 1.99
CA ASP A 203 3.23 21.87 2.43
C ASP A 203 1.77 21.50 2.03
N ASN A 204 1.60 20.55 1.10
CA ASN A 204 0.31 20.04 0.63
C ASN A 204 -0.07 18.68 1.24
N GLY A 205 0.63 18.24 2.29
CA GLY A 205 0.47 16.91 2.91
C GLY A 205 1.42 15.86 2.33
N PHE A 206 1.11 14.59 2.57
CA PHE A 206 1.92 13.47 2.06
C PHE A 206 1.92 13.46 0.53
N GLN A 207 3.11 13.38 -0.06
CA GLN A 207 3.24 13.24 -1.50
C GLN A 207 2.96 11.78 -1.93
N THR A 208 1.77 11.53 -2.47
CA THR A 208 1.42 10.23 -3.07
C THR A 208 1.69 10.24 -4.57
N PRO A 209 2.45 9.29 -5.12
CA PRO A 209 2.69 9.24 -6.56
C PRO A 209 1.42 8.85 -7.32
N THR A 210 1.17 9.50 -8.46
CA THR A 210 0.01 9.22 -9.32
C THR A 210 0.43 9.29 -10.79
N THR A 211 -0.12 8.41 -11.62
CA THR A 211 0.06 8.46 -13.08
C THR A 211 -1.24 8.15 -13.79
N THR A 212 -1.43 8.73 -14.98
CA THR A 212 -2.59 8.46 -15.83
C THR A 212 -2.11 7.90 -17.16
N LEU A 213 -2.58 6.69 -17.48
CA LEU A 213 -2.30 6.01 -18.72
C LEU A 213 -3.47 6.22 -19.67
N THR A 214 -3.26 7.04 -20.69
CA THR A 214 -4.26 7.29 -21.73
C THR A 214 -3.84 6.64 -23.02
N ARG A 215 -4.82 6.10 -23.75
CA ARG A 215 -4.57 5.59 -25.10
C ARG A 215 -5.08 6.52 -26.18
N THR A 216 -4.15 6.98 -27.01
CA THR A 216 -4.45 7.66 -28.28
C THR A 216 -4.45 6.67 -29.45
N LYS A 217 -5.14 7.02 -30.54
CA LYS A 217 -5.23 6.20 -31.77
C LYS A 217 -3.83 6.05 -32.41
N GLY A 218 -3.34 4.83 -32.62
CA GLY A 218 -2.05 4.56 -33.26
C GLY A 218 -1.25 3.43 -32.62
N LYS A 219 0.08 3.40 -32.87
CA LYS A 219 1.01 2.45 -32.24
C LYS A 219 1.02 2.69 -30.73
N VAL A 220 0.59 1.67 -29.98
CA VAL A 220 0.57 1.74 -28.53
C VAL A 220 2.00 1.87 -28.02
N ASN A 221 2.26 2.80 -27.11
CA ASN A 221 3.59 3.03 -26.54
C ASN A 221 3.58 2.69 -25.06
N GLY A 222 4.70 2.16 -24.57
CA GLY A 222 4.89 1.99 -23.13
C GLY A 222 5.19 3.33 -22.49
N VAL A 223 4.74 3.50 -21.26
CA VAL A 223 5.03 4.65 -20.39
C VAL A 223 5.87 4.13 -19.23
N ASP A 224 6.93 4.85 -18.91
CA ASP A 224 7.73 4.60 -17.72
C ASP A 224 6.94 5.04 -16.49
N ILE A 225 6.61 4.07 -15.63
CA ILE A 225 5.90 4.28 -14.38
C ILE A 225 6.76 3.88 -13.17
N SER A 226 8.08 3.72 -13.34
CA SER A 226 8.99 3.36 -12.25
C SER A 226 8.93 4.37 -11.10
N GLY A 227 8.68 5.64 -11.42
CA GLY A 227 8.50 6.71 -10.44
C GLY A 227 7.29 6.54 -9.50
N LEU A 228 6.34 5.63 -9.80
CA LEU A 228 5.28 5.29 -8.83
C LEU A 228 5.83 4.60 -7.59
N PHE A 229 6.91 3.84 -7.75
CA PHE A 229 7.50 3.03 -6.69
C PHE A 229 8.72 3.70 -6.06
N ALA A 230 9.05 4.93 -6.47
CA ALA A 230 10.11 5.70 -5.84
C ALA A 230 9.59 6.25 -4.49
N TRP A 231 10.33 5.99 -3.42
CA TRP A 231 9.96 6.38 -2.08
C TRP A 231 11.04 7.26 -1.44
N ASN A 232 10.57 8.25 -0.69
CA ASN A 232 11.39 9.16 0.11
C ASN A 232 10.76 9.27 1.49
N GLY A 233 11.57 9.16 2.53
CA GLY A 233 11.10 9.26 3.91
C GLY A 233 12.00 8.53 4.89
N SER A 234 11.51 8.40 6.12
CA SER A 234 12.20 7.73 7.22
C SER A 234 11.44 6.49 7.66
N VAL A 235 12.15 5.38 7.84
CA VAL A 235 11.60 4.15 8.45
C VAL A 235 12.34 3.88 9.74
N CYS A 236 11.60 3.71 10.83
CA CYS A 236 12.15 3.50 12.16
C CYS A 236 11.90 2.09 12.67
N TYR A 237 12.98 1.44 13.09
CA TYR A 237 13.03 0.07 13.55
C TYR A 237 13.07 0.03 15.08
N PHE A 238 12.19 -0.78 15.67
CA PHE A 238 12.23 -1.09 17.10
C PHE A 238 13.39 -2.01 17.46
N ASN A 239 13.79 -2.89 16.53
CA ASN A 239 14.97 -3.73 16.66
C ASN A 239 15.93 -3.46 15.47
N PRO A 240 16.96 -2.63 15.65
CA PRO A 240 17.91 -2.30 14.59
C PRO A 240 18.84 -3.47 14.29
N GLN A 241 18.37 -4.43 13.49
CA GLN A 241 19.22 -5.46 12.91
C GLN A 241 19.85 -4.96 11.60
N ASN A 242 19.97 -5.83 10.60
CA ASN A 242 20.71 -5.66 9.35
C ASN A 242 20.36 -4.39 8.54
N TYR A 243 19.23 -3.75 8.83
CA TYR A 243 18.74 -2.53 8.16
C TYR A 243 19.50 -1.26 8.53
N CYS A 244 20.02 -1.22 9.74
CA CYS A 244 20.79 -0.10 10.27
C CYS A 244 22.29 -0.23 10.05
N TYR A 245 22.72 -1.27 9.35
CA TYR A 245 24.11 -1.49 9.01
C TYR A 245 24.29 -1.49 7.49
N ASP A 246 25.31 -0.79 7.01
CA ASP A 246 25.69 -0.85 5.59
C ASP A 246 26.48 -2.13 5.25
N SER A 247 26.89 -2.28 4.00
CA SER A 247 27.71 -3.41 3.56
C SER A 247 29.09 -3.49 4.22
N ALA A 248 29.57 -2.41 4.83
CA ALA A 248 30.80 -2.35 5.61
C ALA A 248 30.55 -2.54 7.13
N ASN A 249 29.32 -2.90 7.51
CA ASN A 249 28.88 -3.08 8.88
C ASN A 249 28.98 -1.80 9.75
N GLN A 250 28.87 -0.63 9.12
CA GLN A 250 28.78 0.65 9.81
C GLN A 250 27.33 0.96 10.15
N PHE A 251 27.08 1.44 11.37
CA PHE A 251 25.75 1.85 11.79
C PHE A 251 25.37 3.17 11.10
N ILE A 252 24.32 3.13 10.28
CA ILE A 252 23.85 4.24 9.43
C ILE A 252 22.51 4.84 9.87
N CYS A 253 21.86 4.27 10.89
CA CYS A 253 20.62 4.79 11.43
C CYS A 253 20.85 5.94 12.42
N THR A 254 19.83 6.78 12.59
CA THR A 254 19.74 7.77 13.66
C THR A 254 18.87 7.21 14.77
N ASN A 255 19.40 7.17 16.00
CA ASN A 255 18.60 6.77 17.15
C ASN A 255 17.64 7.90 17.53
N THR A 256 16.36 7.56 17.66
CA THR A 256 15.31 8.39 18.21
C THR A 256 14.62 7.66 19.35
N SER A 257 13.73 8.35 20.05
CA SER A 257 12.89 7.75 21.09
C SER A 257 11.44 8.12 20.85
N MET A 258 10.54 7.17 21.08
CA MET A 258 9.11 7.42 21.11
C MET A 258 8.47 6.81 22.35
N CYS A 259 7.32 7.35 22.71
CA CYS A 259 6.49 6.81 23.78
C CYS A 259 5.56 5.78 23.17
N CYS A 260 5.79 4.50 23.47
CA CYS A 260 5.02 3.39 22.92
C CYS A 260 4.29 2.62 24.01
N GLN A 261 3.14 2.04 23.67
CA GLN A 261 2.32 1.22 24.54
C GLN A 261 2.04 -0.12 23.86
N ASP A 262 2.26 -1.20 24.60
CA ASP A 262 1.86 -2.57 24.27
C ASP A 262 0.86 -3.00 25.36
N THR A 263 -0.41 -3.02 25.02
CA THR A 263 -1.55 -3.20 25.94
C THR A 263 -1.87 -4.67 26.13
N ASP A 264 -1.68 -5.49 25.09
CA ASP A 264 -1.96 -6.92 25.12
C ASP A 264 -0.71 -7.78 25.41
N LEU A 265 0.46 -7.14 25.53
CA LEU A 265 1.76 -7.72 25.87
C LEU A 265 2.19 -8.80 24.87
N ASN A 266 1.79 -8.65 23.61
CA ASN A 266 2.13 -9.59 22.54
C ASN A 266 3.54 -9.31 21.94
N GLY A 267 4.20 -8.22 22.35
CA GLY A 267 5.51 -7.80 21.84
C GLY A 267 5.45 -6.84 20.65
N VAL A 268 4.24 -6.46 20.21
CA VAL A 268 3.96 -5.46 19.17
C VAL A 268 3.34 -4.24 19.85
N TYR A 269 3.82 -3.05 19.50
CA TYR A 269 3.28 -1.82 20.07
C TYR A 269 1.95 -1.44 19.39
N ASP A 270 0.88 -1.30 20.17
CA ASP A 270 -0.44 -0.86 19.68
C ASP A 270 -0.46 0.61 19.28
N SER A 271 0.33 1.42 19.98
CA SER A 271 0.31 2.88 19.84
C SER A 271 1.65 3.46 20.19
N CYS A 272 2.15 4.35 19.33
CA CYS A 272 3.32 5.16 19.64
C CYS A 272 3.06 6.64 19.34
N VAL A 273 3.58 7.50 20.21
CA VAL A 273 3.47 8.96 20.12
C VAL A 273 4.82 9.62 20.38
N ALA A 274 4.99 10.85 19.88
CA ALA A 274 6.18 11.64 20.15
C ALA A 274 6.33 11.91 21.66
N PRO A 275 7.54 11.83 22.22
CA PRO A 275 7.77 12.12 23.63
C PRO A 275 7.59 13.62 23.90
N THR A 276 7.16 13.95 25.11
CA THR A 276 7.14 15.34 25.56
C THR A 276 8.55 15.75 25.97
N LEU A 277 9.08 16.79 25.33
CA LEU A 277 10.37 17.38 25.67
C LEU A 277 10.18 18.40 26.79
N ALA A 278 10.78 18.13 27.94
CA ALA A 278 10.89 19.10 29.02
C ALA A 278 11.95 20.16 28.66
N ALA A 279 11.91 21.31 29.37
CA ALA A 279 12.81 22.44 29.11
C ALA A 279 14.30 22.12 29.35
N ASP A 280 14.60 21.06 30.11
CA ASP A 280 15.94 20.53 30.36
C ASP A 280 16.40 19.52 29.28
N GLY A 281 15.57 19.27 28.26
CA GLY A 281 15.83 18.28 27.22
C GLY A 281 15.41 16.86 27.57
N THR A 282 14.85 16.61 28.77
CA THR A 282 14.41 15.29 29.18
C THR A 282 13.15 14.87 28.40
N GLN A 283 13.17 13.68 27.82
CA GLN A 283 12.01 13.08 27.15
C GLN A 283 11.15 12.32 28.16
N THR A 284 9.85 12.62 28.17
CA THR A 284 8.88 11.98 29.08
C THR A 284 7.66 11.47 28.32
N CYS A 285 7.06 10.41 28.87
CA CYS A 285 5.89 9.76 28.31
C CYS A 285 4.66 9.95 29.20
N ALA A 286 3.48 9.98 28.57
CA ALA A 286 2.22 9.95 29.31
C ALA A 286 2.06 8.62 30.05
N THR A 287 1.22 8.61 31.09
CA THR A 287 0.92 7.38 31.85
C THR A 287 0.39 6.29 30.92
N GLY A 288 0.96 5.09 31.02
CA GLY A 288 0.63 3.95 30.14
C GLY A 288 1.61 3.77 28.96
N TYR A 289 2.39 4.79 28.63
CA TYR A 289 3.42 4.70 27.59
C TYR A 289 4.82 4.53 28.18
N GLN A 290 5.66 3.79 27.48
CA GLN A 290 7.07 3.54 27.80
C GLN A 290 7.97 4.21 26.76
N LEU A 291 9.03 4.86 27.24
CA LEU A 291 10.03 5.43 26.35
C LEU A 291 10.82 4.30 25.68
N THR A 292 10.67 4.18 24.37
CA THR A 292 11.23 3.12 23.54
C THR A 292 12.20 3.76 22.56
N SER A 293 13.40 3.20 22.44
CA SER A 293 14.37 3.65 21.45
C SER A 293 14.08 3.01 20.10
N LEU A 294 14.13 3.81 19.04
CA LEU A 294 14.00 3.34 17.67
C LEU A 294 15.23 3.79 16.88
N ALA A 295 15.62 3.01 15.89
CA ALA A 295 16.66 3.42 14.95
C ALA A 295 16.01 3.74 13.60
N CYS A 296 16.11 4.99 13.19
CA CYS A 296 15.52 5.48 11.95
C CYS A 296 16.54 5.51 10.82
N ARG A 297 16.14 5.00 9.67
CA ARG A 297 16.87 5.12 8.42
C ARG A 297 16.12 6.02 7.46
N ASP A 298 16.82 7.00 6.93
CA ASP A 298 16.32 7.86 5.87
C ASP A 298 16.62 7.24 4.51
N TYR A 299 15.64 7.31 3.63
CA TYR A 299 15.73 6.83 2.26
C TYR A 299 15.44 7.97 1.30
N GLU A 300 16.23 8.03 0.23
CA GLU A 300 16.09 8.97 -0.85
C GLU A 300 16.06 8.21 -2.18
N ASN A 301 14.97 8.39 -2.93
CA ASN A 301 14.71 7.75 -4.21
C ASN A 301 14.91 6.22 -4.16
N GLU A 302 14.51 5.61 -3.05
CA GLU A 302 14.60 4.17 -2.84
C GLU A 302 13.41 3.46 -3.49
N TRP A 303 13.60 2.22 -3.90
CA TRP A 303 12.48 1.39 -4.34
C TRP A 303 11.61 1.02 -3.15
N VAL A 304 10.30 1.29 -3.21
CA VAL A 304 9.39 1.18 -2.05
C VAL A 304 9.43 -0.19 -1.36
N PHE A 305 9.62 -1.28 -2.11
CA PHE A 305 9.67 -2.63 -1.53
C PHE A 305 11.00 -2.96 -0.81
N ASN A 306 11.99 -2.06 -0.85
CA ASN A 306 13.29 -2.23 -0.17
C ASN A 306 13.38 -1.55 1.18
N ILE A 307 12.37 -0.76 1.57
CA ILE A 307 12.42 0.08 2.78
C ILE A 307 12.17 -0.71 4.08
N GLY A 308 11.78 -1.97 3.97
CA GLY A 308 11.60 -2.94 5.05
C GLY A 308 11.70 -4.38 4.57
N ASP A 309 11.58 -5.35 5.48
CA ASP A 309 11.64 -6.79 5.18
C ASP A 309 10.46 -7.25 4.33
N PHE A 310 9.27 -6.75 4.64
CA PHE A 310 8.04 -7.04 3.92
C PHE A 310 7.20 -5.77 3.82
N VAL A 311 6.78 -5.43 2.61
CA VAL A 311 6.14 -4.17 2.29
C VAL A 311 4.88 -4.45 1.48
N GLY A 312 3.76 -3.90 1.95
CA GLY A 312 2.51 -3.82 1.23
C GLY A 312 2.35 -2.45 0.58
N TYR A 313 2.08 -2.44 -0.71
CA TYR A 313 1.93 -1.24 -1.52
C TYR A 313 0.69 -1.39 -2.39
N MET A 314 -0.16 -0.37 -2.38
CA MET A 314 -1.46 -0.42 -3.03
C MET A 314 -1.50 0.49 -4.24
N TRP A 315 -2.22 0.04 -5.27
CA TRP A 315 -2.72 0.88 -6.33
C TRP A 315 -4.22 1.07 -6.22
N ASP A 316 -4.65 2.31 -6.01
CA ASP A 316 -6.00 2.73 -6.37
C ASP A 316 -6.06 2.90 -7.89
N THR A 317 -7.06 2.26 -8.51
CA THR A 317 -7.27 2.30 -9.95
C THR A 317 -8.54 3.04 -10.32
N TYR A 318 -8.47 3.86 -11.37
CA TYR A 318 -9.62 4.58 -11.92
C TYR A 318 -9.69 4.42 -13.44
N THR A 319 -10.91 4.18 -13.95
CA THR A 319 -11.22 3.89 -15.34
C THR A 319 -12.49 4.60 -15.80
N ASP A 320 -12.55 4.96 -17.09
CA ASP A 320 -13.57 5.84 -17.69
C ASP A 320 -14.69 5.10 -18.46
N GLY A 321 -14.94 3.82 -18.15
CA GLY A 321 -15.96 2.99 -18.79
C GLY A 321 -15.49 2.26 -20.06
N ASP A 322 -14.54 2.84 -20.77
CA ASP A 322 -14.03 2.32 -22.04
C ASP A 322 -12.75 1.49 -21.90
N PHE A 323 -12.15 1.45 -20.70
CA PHE A 323 -10.98 0.63 -20.40
C PHE A 323 -11.23 -0.87 -20.66
N LYS A 324 -10.20 -1.57 -21.15
CA LYS A 324 -10.29 -3.00 -21.54
C LYS A 324 -9.11 -3.81 -21.04
N LEU A 325 -7.89 -3.35 -21.30
CA LEU A 325 -6.69 -4.06 -20.90
C LEU A 325 -5.54 -3.06 -20.70
N ALA A 326 -4.76 -3.26 -19.66
CA ALA A 326 -3.41 -2.71 -19.54
C ALA A 326 -2.43 -3.84 -19.25
N ASN A 327 -1.21 -3.63 -19.69
CA ASN A 327 -0.08 -4.50 -19.45
C ASN A 327 0.96 -3.69 -18.68
N VAL A 328 1.35 -4.20 -17.52
CA VAL A 328 2.42 -3.65 -16.68
C VAL A 328 3.55 -4.65 -16.66
N ARG A 329 4.76 -4.20 -16.96
CA ARG A 329 5.96 -5.05 -17.02
C ARG A 329 6.97 -4.57 -16.01
N PHE A 330 7.44 -5.51 -15.19
CA PHE A 330 8.46 -5.29 -14.18
C PHE A 330 9.77 -5.90 -14.68
N TYR A 331 10.73 -5.04 -15.05
CA TYR A 331 12.05 -5.45 -15.50
C TYR A 331 13.03 -5.42 -14.31
N PRO A 332 13.52 -6.57 -13.81
CA PRO A 332 14.44 -6.60 -12.67
C PRO A 332 15.72 -5.85 -13.00
N ILE A 333 16.13 -4.91 -12.15
CA ILE A 333 17.39 -4.19 -12.32
C ILE A 333 18.54 -5.09 -11.83
N LYS A 334 19.65 -5.10 -12.58
CA LYS A 334 20.83 -5.94 -12.30
C LYS A 334 21.97 -5.17 -11.65
#